data_AF-A0A8H7F4D6-F1
#
_entry.id   AF-A0A8H7F4D6-F1
#
_cell.length_a   1.000
_cell.length_b   1.000
_cell.length_c   1.000
_cell.angle_alpha   90.00
_cell.angle_beta   90.00
_cell.angle_gamma   90.00
#
_symmetry.space_group_name_H-M   'P 1'
#
loop_
_entity.id
_entity.type
_entity.pdbx_description
1 polymer ?
#
loop_
_entity_poly.entity_id
_entity_poly.type
_entity_poly.pdbx_seq_one_letter_code
_entity_poly.pdbx_strand_id
1 'polypeptide(L)'
;MQPSANHITSDSVTELDESVDEMISISDSLRGDISGPTQELQPSDEASRSADEKLGPDELLGMARNPNEWDNAIHSRVLKDPWHMFHMIYLSATHGLRKQFTRELRDAIFIPDQQDRNRIDAWGSTQTPPETYEKLRNASPEWIRKRCRHTIPPPHILYPLVRKVFSTYGPIVDPTTKQPLFSSNSQWKMARNILELIRRGFVSDPPGISLYTQFGIDKQTGLPMYRCIRGTNTIEGGVHTHIKSRLPKFGVSIRHVQASLLDFTLRHNLLVGTYNSTGQHYRGHFSIWTMNRIQELLMTLKDSFSKPIQLDGWVNGNMYIQTKEVIGILPIPNEVRNLNGMSSYHSTLNQNQKYSFVARMQNT
;
A
#
# COMPACT_ATOMS: atom_id res chain seq x y z
N MET A 1 8.24 76.34 -15.32
CA MET A 1 7.18 75.69 -14.51
C MET A 1 7.73 74.37 -13.98
N GLN A 2 8.21 74.42 -12.74
CA GLN A 2 8.45 73.26 -11.87
C GLN A 2 8.00 73.68 -10.48
N PRO A 3 7.29 72.80 -9.77
CA PRO A 3 7.43 72.67 -8.32
C PRO A 3 7.71 71.19 -7.98
N SER A 4 8.77 70.91 -7.22
CA SER A 4 8.87 70.85 -5.74
C SER A 4 8.56 69.49 -5.13
N ALA A 5 9.44 69.15 -4.19
CA ALA A 5 9.68 67.91 -3.48
C ALA A 5 8.48 67.32 -2.70
N ASN A 6 8.58 66.01 -2.38
CA ASN A 6 8.57 65.62 -0.97
C ASN A 6 9.23 64.25 -0.71
N HIS A 7 10.04 64.26 0.35
CA HIS A 7 10.69 63.16 1.05
C HIS A 7 9.67 62.21 1.69
N ILE A 8 9.87 60.89 1.55
CA ILE A 8 9.46 59.90 2.55
C ILE A 8 10.62 58.92 2.73
N THR A 9 11.13 58.87 3.95
CA THR A 9 12.12 57.94 4.47
C THR A 9 11.54 56.52 4.55
N SER A 10 12.17 55.54 3.90
CA SER A 10 11.83 54.13 4.04
C SER A 10 12.59 53.53 5.22
N ASP A 11 11.88 53.26 6.30
CA ASP A 11 12.36 52.47 7.43
C ASP A 11 12.78 51.07 7.00
N SER A 12 13.90 50.64 7.55
CA SER A 12 14.45 49.29 7.44
C SER A 12 13.55 48.29 8.14
N VAL A 13 12.81 47.48 7.37
CA VAL A 13 12.21 46.24 7.86
C VAL A 13 13.22 45.13 7.61
N THR A 14 13.82 44.65 8.70
CA THR A 14 14.52 43.38 8.74
C THR A 14 13.46 42.28 8.65
N GLU A 15 13.26 41.75 7.44
CA GLU A 15 12.51 40.51 7.23
C GLU A 15 13.30 39.36 7.87
N LEU A 16 12.84 38.93 9.04
CA LEU A 16 13.19 37.62 9.59
C LEU A 16 12.53 36.58 8.70
N ASP A 17 13.36 35.82 8.00
CA ASP A 17 13.01 34.67 7.19
C ASP A 17 12.31 33.62 8.07
N GLU A 18 10.98 33.65 8.13
CA GLU A 18 10.17 32.56 8.69
C GLU A 18 10.31 31.35 7.75
N SER A 19 11.34 30.54 8.00
CA SER A 19 11.48 29.24 7.37
C SER A 19 10.27 28.38 7.75
N VAL A 20 9.29 28.28 6.86
CA VAL A 20 8.16 27.37 7.00
C VAL A 20 8.73 25.95 7.01
N ASP A 21 8.83 25.38 8.19
CA ASP A 21 9.41 24.05 8.39
C ASP A 21 8.52 23.00 7.72
N GLU A 22 8.98 22.50 6.57
CA GLU A 22 8.23 21.56 5.74
C GLU A 22 7.93 20.30 6.56
N MET A 23 6.65 19.94 6.68
CA MET A 23 6.24 18.71 7.35
C MET A 23 6.24 17.54 6.36
N ILE A 24 6.93 16.46 6.72
CA ILE A 24 7.04 15.25 5.90
C ILE A 24 6.38 14.08 6.63
N SER A 25 5.68 13.25 5.86
CA SER A 25 5.12 11.99 6.34
C SER A 25 6.23 10.97 6.62
N ILE A 26 6.16 10.28 7.75
CA ILE A 26 7.14 9.22 8.06
C ILE A 26 7.08 8.08 7.05
N SER A 27 5.91 7.81 6.46
CA SER A 27 5.77 6.80 5.41
C SER A 27 6.72 7.05 4.23
N ASP A 28 6.96 8.31 3.86
CA ASP A 28 7.87 8.65 2.76
C ASP A 28 9.33 8.40 3.15
N SER A 29 9.65 8.61 4.43
CA SER A 29 10.98 8.33 4.99
C SER A 29 11.30 6.83 4.95
N LEU A 30 10.31 5.95 5.13
CA LEU A 30 10.51 4.49 5.13
C LEU A 30 10.94 3.90 3.78
N ARG A 31 10.76 4.64 2.68
CA ARG A 31 11.16 4.21 1.33
C ARG A 31 12.61 4.52 1.00
N GLY A 32 13.18 5.54 1.63
CA GLY A 32 14.53 6.03 1.36
C GLY A 32 15.58 5.57 2.38
N ASP A 33 16.80 6.06 2.21
CA ASP A 33 17.89 5.85 3.16
C ASP A 33 17.64 6.63 4.46
N ILE A 34 17.42 5.89 5.54
CA ILE A 34 17.25 6.42 6.90
C ILE A 34 18.48 6.17 7.78
N SER A 35 19.63 5.92 7.16
CA SER A 35 20.93 5.92 7.82
C SER A 35 21.24 7.30 8.38
N GLY A 36 22.04 7.29 9.44
CA GLY A 36 22.37 8.48 10.21
C GLY A 36 22.88 8.09 11.60
N PRO A 37 23.48 9.05 12.32
CA PRO A 37 23.96 8.81 13.67
C PRO A 37 22.85 8.28 14.57
N THR A 38 23.20 7.37 15.47
CA THR A 38 22.32 6.96 16.57
C THR A 38 22.69 7.81 17.76
N GLN A 39 21.78 8.66 18.21
CA GLN A 39 21.95 9.38 19.46
C GLN A 39 21.50 8.46 20.60
N GLU A 40 22.37 8.26 21.60
CA GLU A 40 21.95 7.67 22.86
C GLU A 40 21.09 8.71 23.59
N LEU A 41 19.83 8.36 23.80
CA LEU A 41 18.85 9.25 24.41
C LEU A 41 18.57 8.76 25.81
N GLN A 42 18.90 9.58 26.81
CA GLN A 42 18.37 9.44 28.15
C GLN A 42 17.23 10.45 28.30
N PRO A 43 15.96 10.01 28.25
CA PRO A 43 14.85 10.92 28.50
C PRO A 43 14.96 11.44 29.93
N SER A 44 14.86 12.75 30.12
CA SER A 44 14.80 13.33 31.46
C SER A 44 13.50 12.89 32.16
N ASP A 45 13.51 12.88 33.50
CA ASP A 45 12.31 12.57 34.29
C ASP A 45 11.16 13.52 33.96
N GLU A 46 11.46 14.80 33.69
CA GLU A 46 10.47 15.80 33.28
C GLU A 46 9.88 15.51 31.88
N ALA A 47 10.72 15.14 30.92
CA ALA A 47 10.28 14.78 29.58
C ALA A 47 9.38 13.54 29.59
N SER A 48 9.74 12.54 30.41
CA SER A 48 8.97 11.31 30.59
C SER A 48 7.59 11.61 31.19
N ARG A 49 7.53 12.42 32.27
CA ARG A 49 6.27 12.84 32.89
C ARG A 49 5.38 13.63 31.93
N SER A 50 5.97 14.55 31.16
CA SER A 50 5.22 15.34 30.17
C SER A 50 4.63 14.46 29.06
N ALA A 51 5.40 13.48 28.58
CA ALA A 51 4.90 12.53 27.59
C ALA A 51 3.75 11.67 28.14
N ASP A 52 3.86 11.20 29.38
CA ASP A 52 2.80 10.42 30.03
C ASP A 52 1.51 11.24 30.24
N GLU A 53 1.62 12.52 30.59
CA GLU A 53 0.48 13.42 30.66
C GLU A 53 -0.20 13.60 29.29
N LYS A 54 0.59 13.76 28.22
CA LYS A 54 0.08 13.97 26.86
C LYS A 54 -0.51 12.71 26.22
N LEU A 55 0.04 11.55 26.53
CA LEU A 55 -0.47 10.25 26.07
C LEU A 55 -1.65 9.77 26.92
N GLY A 56 -1.78 10.27 28.15
CA GLY A 56 -2.77 9.87 29.13
C GLY A 56 -2.28 8.70 30.01
N PRO A 57 -2.87 8.52 31.20
CA PRO A 57 -2.44 7.46 32.11
C PRO A 57 -2.71 6.09 31.50
N ASP A 58 -1.81 5.15 31.77
CA ASP A 58 -1.94 3.73 31.40
C ASP A 58 -3.30 3.14 31.84
N GLU A 59 -3.85 3.65 32.94
CA GLU A 59 -5.13 3.24 33.53
C GLU A 59 -6.39 3.70 32.79
N LEU A 60 -6.34 4.76 31.96
CA LEU A 60 -7.49 5.17 31.13
C LEU A 60 -7.55 4.44 29.78
N LEU A 61 -6.59 3.56 29.51
CA LEU A 61 -6.39 2.91 28.21
C LEU A 61 -6.23 1.39 28.32
N GLY A 62 -6.65 0.76 29.43
CA GLY A 62 -6.70 -0.71 29.53
C GLY A 62 -5.33 -1.39 29.44
N MET A 63 -4.27 -0.76 29.96
CA MET A 63 -3.07 -1.51 30.34
C MET A 63 -3.47 -2.42 31.48
N ALA A 64 -3.79 -3.64 31.10
CA ALA A 64 -3.98 -4.70 32.04
C ALA A 64 -2.74 -4.79 32.93
N ARG A 65 -2.88 -4.55 34.24
CA ARG A 65 -1.75 -4.72 35.19
C ARG A 65 -1.20 -6.16 35.16
N ASN A 66 -1.97 -7.08 34.57
CA ASN A 66 -1.61 -8.45 34.26
C ASN A 66 -1.73 -8.76 32.75
N PRO A 67 -0.81 -9.54 32.14
CA PRO A 67 -0.95 -10.08 30.78
C PRO A 67 -2.28 -10.82 30.52
N ASN A 68 -2.97 -11.25 31.57
CA ASN A 68 -4.25 -11.96 31.53
C ASN A 68 -5.50 -11.07 31.31
N GLU A 69 -5.43 -9.74 31.41
CA GLU A 69 -6.60 -8.87 31.10
C GLU A 69 -6.59 -8.35 29.65
N TRP A 70 -5.54 -8.69 28.88
CA TRP A 70 -5.60 -8.56 27.43
C TRP A 70 -6.51 -9.63 26.88
N ASP A 71 -7.53 -9.22 26.12
CA ASP A 71 -8.37 -10.17 25.41
C ASP A 71 -7.58 -10.82 24.28
N ASN A 72 -6.97 -11.97 24.57
CA ASN A 72 -6.19 -12.77 23.64
C ASN A 72 -7.07 -13.46 22.58
N ALA A 73 -8.40 -13.36 22.68
CA ALA A 73 -9.33 -13.93 21.70
C ALA A 73 -9.72 -12.93 20.59
N ILE A 74 -9.62 -11.62 20.84
CA ILE A 74 -10.00 -10.59 19.86
C ILE A 74 -8.82 -10.29 18.92
N HIS A 75 -8.74 -11.07 17.85
CA HIS A 75 -8.01 -10.68 16.64
C HIS A 75 -9.00 -10.12 15.62
N SER A 76 -8.91 -8.82 15.32
CA SER A 76 -9.73 -8.25 14.26
C SER A 76 -9.31 -8.86 12.92
N ARG A 77 -10.28 -9.43 12.20
CA ARG A 77 -10.05 -9.86 10.81
C ARG A 77 -10.06 -8.67 9.83
N VAL A 78 -10.51 -7.51 10.29
CA VAL A 78 -10.49 -6.25 9.55
C VAL A 78 -9.33 -5.43 10.10
N LEU A 79 -8.21 -5.47 9.38
CA LEU A 79 -6.97 -4.81 9.79
C LEU A 79 -6.85 -3.45 9.09
N LYS A 80 -6.33 -2.48 9.83
CA LYS A 80 -5.86 -1.23 9.24
C LYS A 80 -4.50 -1.50 8.59
N ASP A 81 -4.25 -0.81 7.47
CA ASP A 81 -2.95 -0.84 6.82
C ASP A 81 -1.87 -0.20 7.73
N PRO A 82 -0.81 -0.95 8.13
CA PRO A 82 0.32 -0.41 8.89
C PRO A 82 1.05 0.73 8.15
N TRP A 83 1.10 0.71 6.82
CA TRP A 83 1.71 1.80 6.04
C TRP A 83 0.89 3.08 6.14
N HIS A 84 -0.43 2.96 6.10
CA HIS A 84 -1.31 4.08 6.34
C HIS A 84 -1.16 4.63 7.77
N MET A 85 -0.89 3.78 8.77
CA MET A 85 -0.57 4.24 10.12
C MET A 85 0.72 5.09 10.14
N PHE A 86 1.78 4.71 9.43
CA PHE A 86 2.97 5.57 9.28
C PHE A 86 2.66 6.87 8.53
N HIS A 87 1.71 6.85 7.58
CA HIS A 87 1.27 8.05 6.87
C HIS A 87 0.49 9.04 7.75
N MET A 88 -0.04 8.60 8.89
CA MET A 88 -0.70 9.51 9.84
C MET A 88 0.30 10.39 10.59
N ILE A 89 1.59 10.07 10.58
CA ILE A 89 2.62 10.76 11.36
C ILE A 89 3.36 11.79 10.47
N TYR A 90 3.13 13.07 10.76
CA TYR A 90 3.84 14.18 10.13
C TYR A 90 4.82 14.80 11.12
N LEU A 91 6.07 14.92 10.71
CA LEU A 91 7.16 15.52 11.48
C LEU A 91 7.87 16.57 10.64
N SER A 92 8.51 17.52 11.32
CA SER A 92 9.43 18.47 10.72
C SER A 92 10.50 17.75 9.88
N ALA A 93 10.69 18.17 8.63
CA ALA A 93 11.70 17.64 7.71
C ALA A 93 13.12 17.82 8.26
N THR A 94 13.33 18.96 8.94
CA THR A 94 14.62 19.43 9.43
C THR A 94 15.00 18.87 10.80
N HIS A 95 14.04 18.31 11.54
CA HIS A 95 14.29 17.78 12.88
C HIS A 95 15.33 16.65 12.89
N GLY A 96 16.42 16.82 13.64
CA GLY A 96 17.59 15.92 13.63
C GLY A 96 17.28 14.47 14.00
N LEU A 97 16.33 14.25 14.92
CA LEU A 97 15.90 12.91 15.35
C LEU A 97 14.86 12.22 14.44
N ARG A 98 14.35 12.87 13.38
CA ARG A 98 13.29 12.30 12.53
C ARG A 98 13.66 10.92 11.99
N LYS A 99 14.89 10.76 11.47
CA LYS A 99 15.37 9.48 10.93
C LYS A 99 15.48 8.41 12.01
N GLN A 100 16.03 8.76 13.18
CA GLN A 100 16.17 7.80 14.28
C GLN A 100 14.81 7.37 14.82
N PHE A 101 13.89 8.30 15.07
CA PHE A 101 12.52 8.00 15.45
C PHE A 101 11.83 7.07 14.45
N THR A 102 11.99 7.34 13.15
CA THR A 102 11.45 6.49 12.08
C THR A 102 12.00 5.06 12.15
N ARG A 103 13.31 4.90 12.42
CA ARG A 103 13.94 3.58 12.59
C ARG A 103 13.37 2.85 13.80
N GLU A 104 13.34 3.49 14.97
CA GLU A 104 12.87 2.86 16.21
C GLU A 104 11.39 2.48 16.13
N LEU A 105 10.55 3.36 15.57
CA LEU A 105 9.13 3.07 15.40
C LEU A 105 8.91 1.91 14.41
N ARG A 106 9.64 1.89 13.29
CA ARG A 106 9.61 0.77 12.35
C ARG A 106 10.00 -0.53 13.03
N ASP A 107 11.09 -0.53 13.79
CA ASP A 107 11.63 -1.73 14.42
C ASP A 107 10.74 -2.23 15.57
N ALA A 108 10.02 -1.34 16.25
CA ALA A 108 9.00 -1.70 17.22
C ALA A 108 7.78 -2.39 16.58
N ILE A 109 7.42 -2.00 15.36
CA ILE A 109 6.22 -2.51 14.66
C ILE A 109 6.53 -3.76 13.82
N PHE A 110 7.64 -3.77 13.09
CA PHE A 110 7.99 -4.82 12.14
C PHE A 110 9.14 -5.67 12.65
N ILE A 111 8.81 -6.78 13.32
CA ILE A 111 9.81 -7.73 13.83
C ILE A 111 10.29 -8.62 12.68
N PRO A 112 11.58 -8.64 12.32
CA PRO A 112 12.07 -9.47 11.23
C PRO A 112 12.05 -10.95 11.60
N ASP A 113 11.77 -11.79 10.60
CA ASP A 113 11.95 -13.23 10.70
C ASP A 113 13.44 -13.56 10.89
N GLN A 114 13.74 -14.33 11.94
CA GLN A 114 15.12 -14.60 12.32
C GLN A 114 15.87 -15.41 11.26
N GLN A 115 15.20 -16.32 10.56
CA GLN A 115 15.84 -17.13 9.53
C GLN A 115 16.23 -16.29 8.32
N ASP A 116 15.31 -15.43 7.86
CA ASP A 116 15.60 -14.53 6.74
C ASP A 116 16.68 -13.52 7.10
N ARG A 117 16.66 -12.98 8.33
CA ARG A 117 17.73 -12.11 8.83
C ARG A 117 19.08 -12.81 8.77
N ASN A 118 19.19 -14.02 9.31
CA ASN A 118 20.44 -14.79 9.30
C ASN A 118 20.93 -15.08 7.87
N ARG A 119 20.03 -15.35 6.92
CA ARG A 119 20.40 -15.53 5.50
C ARG A 119 20.94 -14.25 4.89
N ILE A 120 20.34 -13.11 5.20
CA ILE A 120 20.79 -11.80 4.73
C ILE A 120 22.16 -11.48 5.33
N ASP A 121 22.38 -11.72 6.61
CA ASP A 121 23.70 -11.53 7.25
C ASP A 121 24.77 -12.47 6.67
N ALA A 122 24.42 -13.72 6.37
CA ALA A 122 25.32 -14.66 5.72
C ALA A 122 25.71 -14.18 4.30
N TRP A 123 24.75 -13.71 3.50
CA TRP A 123 25.02 -13.11 2.20
C TRP A 123 25.79 -11.79 2.29
N GLY A 124 25.46 -10.96 3.29
CA GLY A 124 26.13 -9.69 3.54
C GLY A 124 27.60 -9.86 3.90
N SER A 125 27.93 -10.94 4.60
CA SER A 125 29.31 -11.31 4.94
C SER A 125 30.17 -11.69 3.73
N THR A 126 29.56 -12.08 2.60
CA THR A 126 30.30 -12.37 1.36
C THR A 126 30.55 -11.14 0.49
N GLN A 127 30.01 -9.97 0.87
CA GLN A 127 30.18 -8.73 0.11
C GLN A 127 31.53 -8.08 0.43
N THR A 128 32.02 -7.24 -0.47
CA THR A 128 33.26 -6.46 -0.29
C THR A 128 32.95 -4.98 -0.48
N PRO A 129 32.85 -4.17 0.59
CA PRO A 129 33.01 -4.53 2.01
C PRO A 129 31.85 -5.37 2.56
N PRO A 130 32.03 -6.10 3.68
CA PRO A 130 30.96 -6.84 4.34
C PRO A 130 29.81 -5.91 4.77
N GLU A 131 28.59 -6.35 4.53
CA GLU A 131 27.36 -5.64 4.87
C GLU A 131 26.57 -6.42 5.93
N THR A 132 25.98 -5.71 6.89
CA THR A 132 25.11 -6.34 7.90
C THR A 132 23.64 -6.06 7.59
N TYR A 133 22.74 -6.91 8.10
CA TYR A 133 21.31 -6.70 8.03
C TYR A 133 20.93 -5.31 8.55
N GLU A 134 21.48 -4.86 9.68
CA GLU A 134 21.17 -3.55 10.28
C GLU A 134 21.51 -2.40 9.36
N LYS A 135 22.67 -2.49 8.69
CA LYS A 135 23.13 -1.48 7.74
C LYS A 135 22.25 -1.45 6.50
N LEU A 136 22.02 -2.61 5.88
CA LEU A 136 21.15 -2.76 4.71
C LEU A 136 19.70 -2.35 5.00
N ARG A 137 19.20 -2.64 6.20
CA ARG A 137 17.86 -2.27 6.67
C ARG A 137 17.66 -0.75 6.69
N ASN A 138 18.70 0.02 6.95
CA ASN A 138 18.62 1.47 6.99
C ASN A 138 18.95 2.10 5.63
N ALA A 139 19.99 1.60 4.96
CA ALA A 139 20.47 2.11 3.67
C ALA A 139 19.57 1.70 2.48
N SER A 140 18.92 0.54 2.56
CA SER A 140 18.15 -0.06 1.47
C SER A 140 16.89 -0.79 1.98
N PRO A 141 15.95 -0.08 2.63
CA PRO A 141 14.78 -0.70 3.25
C PRO A 141 13.87 -1.42 2.25
N GLU A 142 13.71 -0.92 1.03
CA GLU A 142 12.93 -1.60 -0.03
C GLU A 142 13.55 -2.95 -0.43
N TRP A 143 14.87 -3.03 -0.47
CA TRP A 143 15.58 -4.27 -0.80
C TRP A 143 15.35 -5.33 0.28
N ILE A 144 15.42 -4.91 1.55
CA ILE A 144 15.17 -5.77 2.72
C ILE A 144 13.72 -6.22 2.78
N ARG A 145 12.75 -5.33 2.53
CA ARG A 145 11.32 -5.66 2.56
C ARG A 145 10.91 -6.73 1.54
N LYS A 146 11.68 -6.88 0.46
CA LYS A 146 11.47 -7.95 -0.55
C LYS A 146 12.10 -9.29 -0.16
N ARG A 147 13.04 -9.33 0.80
CA ARG A 147 13.87 -10.51 1.11
C ARG A 147 13.80 -10.97 2.57
N CYS A 148 13.18 -10.18 3.44
CA CYS A 148 12.95 -10.51 4.83
C CYS A 148 11.46 -10.42 5.14
N ARG A 149 10.90 -11.49 5.69
CA ARG A 149 9.55 -11.46 6.24
C ARG A 149 9.56 -10.68 7.55
N HIS A 150 8.49 -9.93 7.83
CA HIS A 150 8.30 -9.22 9.10
C HIS A 150 6.96 -9.62 9.71
N THR A 151 6.91 -9.74 11.02
CA THR A 151 5.67 -9.98 11.77
C THR A 151 5.37 -8.78 12.64
N ILE A 152 4.10 -8.36 12.66
CA ILE A 152 3.59 -7.38 13.59
C ILE A 152 3.04 -8.14 14.80
N PRO A 153 3.65 -7.97 15.98
CA PRO A 153 3.31 -8.75 17.17
C PRO A 153 1.88 -8.44 17.67
N PRO A 154 1.32 -9.30 18.53
CA PRO A 154 0.01 -9.08 19.14
C PRO A 154 -0.03 -7.79 19.99
N PRO A 155 -1.23 -7.25 20.29
CA PRO A 155 -1.39 -5.95 20.93
C PRO A 155 -0.66 -5.80 22.27
N HIS A 156 -0.64 -6.86 23.10
CA HIS A 156 0.01 -6.85 24.41
C HIS A 156 1.54 -6.70 24.33
N ILE A 157 2.14 -7.05 23.20
CA ILE A 157 3.58 -6.84 22.93
C ILE A 157 3.77 -5.53 22.16
N LEU A 158 2.94 -5.28 21.15
CA LEU A 158 3.11 -4.12 20.26
C LEU A 158 2.88 -2.78 20.98
N TYR A 159 1.84 -2.70 21.82
CA TYR A 159 1.46 -1.48 22.52
C TYR A 159 2.59 -0.91 23.39
N PRO A 160 3.21 -1.68 24.32
CA PRO A 160 4.27 -1.14 25.17
C PRO A 160 5.51 -0.74 24.36
N LEU A 161 5.84 -1.46 23.28
CA LEU A 161 6.95 -1.12 22.41
C LEU A 161 6.72 0.24 21.72
N VAL A 162 5.56 0.44 21.10
CA VAL A 162 5.22 1.68 20.40
C VAL A 162 5.04 2.84 21.38
N ARG A 163 4.40 2.61 22.54
CA ARG A 163 4.27 3.62 23.59
C ARG A 163 5.64 4.08 24.07
N LYS A 164 6.56 3.16 24.31
CA LYS A 164 7.94 3.49 24.70
C LYS A 164 8.60 4.41 23.66
N VAL A 165 8.48 4.10 22.37
CA VAL A 165 9.03 4.96 21.30
C VAL A 165 8.41 6.36 21.33
N PHE A 166 7.09 6.48 21.47
CA PHE A 166 6.45 7.80 21.57
C PHE A 166 6.84 8.58 22.83
N SER A 167 6.91 7.92 23.99
CA SER A 167 7.31 8.57 25.25
C SER A 167 8.78 8.98 25.24
N THR A 168 9.67 8.16 24.66
CA THR A 168 11.09 8.48 24.57
C THR A 168 11.34 9.64 23.60
N TYR A 169 10.76 9.60 22.39
CA TYR A 169 11.13 10.54 21.33
C TYR A 169 10.25 11.79 21.25
N GLY A 170 8.96 11.69 21.56
CA GLY A 170 8.00 12.79 21.46
C GLY A 170 8.42 14.09 22.16
N PRO A 171 8.91 14.05 23.42
CA PRO A 171 9.26 15.26 24.17
C PRO A 171 10.67 15.79 23.86
N ILE A 172 11.49 15.08 23.07
CA ILE A 172 12.88 15.48 22.86
C ILE A 172 12.94 16.72 21.98
N VAL A 173 13.62 17.74 22.49
CA VAL A 173 13.81 19.02 21.83
C VAL A 173 15.03 19.00 20.91
N ASP A 174 14.84 19.42 19.66
CA ASP A 174 15.96 19.63 18.74
C ASP A 174 16.85 20.79 19.22
N PRO A 175 18.17 20.60 19.34
CA PRO A 175 19.08 21.69 19.68
C PRO A 175 19.00 22.91 18.75
N THR A 176 18.63 22.69 17.48
CA THR A 176 18.61 23.68 16.40
C THR A 176 17.28 24.42 16.36
N THR A 177 16.16 23.70 16.23
CA THR A 177 14.83 24.31 16.10
C THR A 177 14.22 24.71 17.44
N LYS A 178 14.79 24.21 18.56
CA LYS A 178 14.26 24.39 19.93
C LYS A 178 12.82 23.90 20.11
N GLN A 179 12.32 23.07 19.19
CA GLN A 179 11.00 22.45 19.26
C GLN A 179 11.13 20.97 19.63
N PRO A 180 10.20 20.43 20.43
CA PRO A 180 10.13 18.99 20.62
C PRO A 180 9.72 18.29 19.32
N LEU A 181 10.09 17.01 19.18
CA LEU A 181 9.73 16.21 18.02
C LEU A 181 8.20 16.23 17.78
N PHE A 182 7.43 16.15 18.87
CA PHE A 182 5.99 16.38 18.87
C PHE A 182 5.69 17.80 19.37
N SER A 183 5.86 18.79 18.49
CA SER A 183 5.62 20.21 18.73
C SER A 183 4.15 20.58 18.92
N SER A 184 3.23 19.80 18.38
CA SER A 184 1.80 20.13 18.35
C SER A 184 0.92 19.13 19.09
N ASN A 185 -0.19 19.62 19.65
CA ASN A 185 -1.20 18.76 20.27
C ASN A 185 -1.83 17.77 19.27
N SER A 186 -1.80 18.07 17.97
CA SER A 186 -2.28 17.15 16.92
C SER A 186 -1.38 15.93 16.79
N GLN A 187 -0.06 16.07 16.92
CA GLN A 187 0.88 14.93 16.93
C GLN A 187 0.66 14.03 18.15
N TRP A 188 0.46 14.60 19.34
CA TRP A 188 0.12 13.83 20.54
C TRP A 188 -1.25 13.15 20.44
N LYS A 189 -2.25 13.83 19.87
CA LYS A 189 -3.57 13.23 19.59
C LYS A 189 -3.45 12.07 18.60
N MET A 190 -2.63 12.22 17.57
CA MET A 190 -2.36 11.18 16.59
C MET A 190 -1.65 9.98 17.23
N ALA A 191 -0.63 10.20 18.07
CA ALA A 191 0.05 9.13 18.81
C ALA A 191 -0.93 8.32 19.67
N ARG A 192 -1.85 9.00 20.38
CA ARG A 192 -2.93 8.35 21.14
C ARG A 192 -3.87 7.54 20.24
N ASN A 193 -4.24 8.07 19.08
CA ASN A 193 -5.07 7.34 18.12
C ASN A 193 -4.37 6.07 17.61
N ILE A 194 -3.06 6.14 17.34
CA ILE A 194 -2.27 4.96 16.94
C ILE A 194 -2.25 3.92 18.06
N LEU A 195 -1.98 4.35 19.30
CA LEU A 195 -1.98 3.45 20.46
C LEU A 195 -3.35 2.79 20.66
N GLU A 196 -4.46 3.52 20.46
CA GLU A 196 -5.81 2.95 20.53
C GLU A 196 -6.09 1.94 19.40
N LEU A 197 -5.59 2.18 18.19
CA LEU A 197 -5.69 1.22 17.07
C LEU A 197 -4.93 -0.08 17.37
N ILE A 198 -3.73 0.04 17.94
CA ILE A 198 -2.92 -1.10 18.37
C ILE A 198 -3.63 -1.87 19.48
N ARG A 199 -4.12 -1.16 20.50
CA ARG A 199 -4.82 -1.75 21.64
C ARG A 199 -6.03 -2.57 21.21
N ARG A 200 -6.79 -2.11 20.21
CA ARG A 200 -7.94 -2.82 19.63
C ARG A 200 -7.56 -4.01 18.73
N GLY A 201 -6.28 -4.27 18.51
CA GLY A 201 -5.82 -5.35 17.63
C GLY A 201 -6.06 -5.10 16.15
N PHE A 202 -6.18 -3.84 15.72
CA PHE A 202 -6.41 -3.51 14.31
C PHE A 202 -5.13 -3.46 13.47
N VAL A 203 -3.95 -3.49 14.10
CA VAL A 203 -2.64 -3.38 13.43
C VAL A 203 -1.88 -4.71 13.46
N SER A 204 -2.07 -5.51 14.51
CA SER A 204 -1.38 -6.78 14.71
C SER A 204 -1.76 -7.83 13.67
N ASP A 205 -0.82 -8.72 13.36
CA ASP A 205 -1.09 -9.80 12.43
C ASP A 205 -2.01 -10.85 13.04
N PRO A 206 -2.92 -11.43 12.24
CA PRO A 206 -3.79 -12.50 12.69
C PRO A 206 -2.97 -13.81 12.83
N PRO A 207 -3.16 -14.57 13.93
CA PRO A 207 -2.40 -15.78 14.18
C PRO A 207 -2.69 -16.84 13.11
N GLY A 208 -1.64 -17.55 12.68
CA GLY A 208 -1.74 -18.67 11.74
C GLY A 208 -1.99 -18.28 10.27
N ILE A 209 -2.00 -16.99 9.92
CA ILE A 209 -2.15 -16.55 8.53
C ILE A 209 -0.77 -16.17 7.96
N SER A 210 -0.35 -16.84 6.89
CA SER A 210 0.89 -16.47 6.19
C SER A 210 0.66 -15.21 5.34
N LEU A 211 1.20 -14.09 5.79
CA LEU A 211 1.08 -12.80 5.08
C LEU A 211 2.14 -12.62 3.98
N TYR A 212 3.06 -13.56 3.84
CA TYR A 212 4.06 -13.58 2.78
C TYR A 212 3.92 -14.81 1.91
N THR A 213 4.12 -14.61 0.61
CA THR A 213 4.24 -15.68 -0.38
C THR A 213 5.61 -15.55 -1.05
N GLN A 214 6.41 -16.62 -1.01
CA GLN A 214 7.66 -16.67 -1.77
C GLN A 214 7.31 -16.84 -3.26
N PHE A 215 7.76 -15.93 -4.10
CA PHE A 215 7.48 -15.96 -5.56
C PHE A 215 8.72 -16.26 -6.40
N GLY A 216 9.91 -16.35 -5.78
CA GLY A 216 11.13 -16.70 -6.49
C GLY A 216 12.36 -16.63 -5.61
N ILE A 217 13.51 -16.87 -6.24
CA ILE A 217 14.84 -16.69 -5.68
C ILE A 217 15.53 -15.63 -6.53
N ASP A 218 16.18 -14.67 -5.89
CA ASP A 218 16.97 -13.66 -6.57
C ASP A 218 18.23 -14.30 -7.15
N LYS A 219 18.39 -14.22 -8.48
CA LYS A 219 19.52 -14.84 -9.19
C LYS A 219 20.87 -14.22 -8.82
N GLN A 220 20.89 -12.96 -8.40
CA GLN A 220 22.14 -12.28 -8.07
C GLN A 220 22.60 -12.60 -6.64
N THR A 221 21.66 -12.78 -5.72
CA THR A 221 21.96 -12.90 -4.28
C THR A 221 21.73 -14.30 -3.74
N GLY A 222 20.97 -15.14 -4.44
CA GLY A 222 20.54 -16.45 -3.97
C GLY A 222 19.47 -16.39 -2.87
N LEU A 223 18.99 -15.19 -2.51
CA LEU A 223 18.04 -14.99 -1.41
C LEU A 223 16.59 -15.20 -1.88
N PRO A 224 15.71 -15.75 -1.02
CA PRO A 224 14.29 -15.86 -1.33
C PRO A 224 13.66 -14.46 -1.47
N MET A 225 12.76 -14.32 -2.43
CA MET A 225 11.97 -13.10 -2.61
C MET A 225 10.51 -13.34 -2.22
N TYR A 226 10.00 -12.44 -1.41
CA TYR A 226 8.66 -12.52 -0.85
C TYR A 226 7.77 -11.38 -1.34
N ARG A 227 6.49 -11.72 -1.57
CA ARG A 227 5.41 -10.77 -1.75
C ARG A 227 4.60 -10.72 -0.46
N CYS A 228 4.52 -9.54 0.14
CA CYS A 228 3.68 -9.29 1.31
C CYS A 228 2.25 -8.96 0.84
N ILE A 229 1.24 -9.49 1.52
CA ILE A 229 -0.17 -9.14 1.26
C ILE A 229 -0.65 -7.95 2.11
N ARG A 230 0.18 -7.48 3.07
CA ARG A 230 -0.12 -6.25 3.85
C ARG A 230 -0.02 -5.01 2.98
N GLY A 231 -0.87 -4.03 3.27
CA GLY A 231 -0.89 -2.75 2.58
C GLY A 231 -2.18 -2.53 1.79
N THR A 232 -2.22 -1.41 1.08
CA THR A 232 -3.14 -1.23 -0.04
C THR A 232 -3.02 -2.44 -0.95
N ASN A 233 -4.06 -3.27 -0.95
CA ASN A 233 -4.08 -4.46 -1.78
C ASN A 233 -3.89 -4.05 -3.26
N THR A 234 -3.40 -4.97 -4.07
CA THR A 234 -3.26 -4.78 -5.51
C THR A 234 -4.58 -4.40 -6.19
N ILE A 235 -5.72 -4.55 -5.52
CA ILE A 235 -7.02 -4.13 -6.03
C ILE A 235 -7.18 -2.61 -5.92
N GLU A 236 -6.89 -1.98 -4.79
CA GLU A 236 -7.04 -0.53 -4.60
C GLU A 236 -5.93 0.26 -5.32
N GLY A 237 -4.68 -0.20 -5.21
CA GLY A 237 -3.53 0.43 -5.89
C GLY A 237 -3.38 0.02 -7.35
N GLY A 238 -3.61 -1.26 -7.67
CA GLY A 238 -3.32 -1.85 -8.98
C GLY A 238 -4.53 -2.08 -9.91
N VAL A 239 -5.76 -2.02 -9.40
CA VAL A 239 -6.97 -2.15 -10.24
C VAL A 239 -7.79 -0.87 -10.21
N HIS A 240 -8.23 -0.39 -9.05
CA HIS A 240 -9.10 0.77 -8.90
C HIS A 240 -8.45 2.05 -9.44
N THR A 241 -7.18 2.31 -9.11
CA THR A 241 -6.43 3.47 -9.65
C THR A 241 -6.32 3.40 -11.18
N HIS A 242 -6.04 2.22 -11.73
CA HIS A 242 -5.92 2.02 -13.18
C HIS A 242 -7.27 2.04 -13.92
N ILE A 243 -8.35 1.60 -13.28
CA ILE A 243 -9.71 1.73 -13.80
C ILE A 243 -10.08 3.21 -13.85
N LYS A 244 -9.84 3.96 -12.78
CA LYS A 244 -10.11 5.41 -12.74
C LYS A 244 -9.42 6.18 -13.85
N SER A 245 -8.17 5.84 -14.20
CA SER A 245 -7.46 6.50 -15.29
C SER A 245 -8.00 6.14 -16.68
N ARG A 246 -8.67 5.00 -16.84
CA ARG A 246 -9.20 4.50 -18.11
C ARG A 246 -10.68 4.80 -18.31
N LEU A 247 -11.39 5.14 -17.24
CA LEU A 247 -12.77 5.59 -17.34
C LEU A 247 -12.81 7.11 -17.55
N PRO A 248 -13.51 7.59 -18.59
CA PRO A 248 -13.72 9.01 -18.79
C PRO A 248 -14.54 9.62 -17.63
N LYS A 249 -14.19 10.84 -17.25
CA LYS A 249 -14.72 11.51 -16.05
C LYS A 249 -16.21 11.87 -16.16
N PHE A 250 -16.70 12.16 -17.36
CA PHE A 250 -18.09 12.56 -17.61
C PHE A 250 -18.59 12.10 -18.99
N GLY A 251 -19.91 12.06 -19.16
CA GLY A 251 -20.54 11.98 -20.48
C GLY A 251 -20.48 10.63 -21.19
N VAL A 252 -20.25 9.52 -20.49
CA VAL A 252 -20.18 8.20 -21.12
C VAL A 252 -21.38 7.32 -20.90
N SER A 253 -21.75 6.62 -21.97
CA SER A 253 -22.76 5.58 -21.92
C SER A 253 -22.24 4.38 -21.11
N ILE A 254 -23.18 3.69 -20.45
CA ILE A 254 -22.91 2.44 -19.75
C ILE A 254 -22.31 1.36 -20.67
N ARG A 255 -22.65 1.36 -21.96
CA ARG A 255 -22.02 0.48 -22.97
C ARG A 255 -20.54 0.75 -23.10
N HIS A 256 -20.13 2.02 -23.11
CA HIS A 256 -18.73 2.40 -23.15
C HIS A 256 -18.00 1.98 -21.88
N VAL A 257 -18.60 2.19 -20.70
CA VAL A 257 -18.03 1.74 -19.43
C VAL A 257 -17.80 0.23 -19.42
N GLN A 258 -18.79 -0.56 -19.85
CA GLN A 258 -18.65 -2.01 -19.94
C GLN A 258 -17.54 -2.42 -20.91
N ALA A 259 -17.44 -1.80 -22.09
CA ALA A 259 -16.38 -2.08 -23.05
C ALA A 259 -14.99 -1.77 -22.47
N SER A 260 -14.82 -0.62 -21.81
CA SER A 260 -13.55 -0.22 -21.17
C SER A 260 -13.15 -1.16 -20.03
N LEU A 261 -14.11 -1.63 -19.23
CA LEU A 261 -13.85 -2.61 -18.17
C LEU A 261 -13.44 -3.98 -18.73
N LEU A 262 -14.06 -4.42 -19.82
CA LEU A 262 -13.69 -5.67 -20.50
C LEU A 262 -12.28 -5.58 -21.12
N ASP A 263 -11.94 -4.48 -21.81
CA ASP A 263 -10.57 -4.27 -22.33
C ASP A 263 -9.55 -4.20 -21.19
N PHE A 264 -9.87 -3.51 -20.09
CA PHE A 264 -9.02 -3.50 -18.90
C PHE A 264 -8.78 -4.91 -18.37
N THR A 265 -9.85 -5.69 -18.18
CA THR A 265 -9.78 -7.06 -17.63
C THR A 265 -8.95 -7.96 -18.51
N LEU A 266 -9.15 -7.91 -19.83
CA LEU A 266 -8.35 -8.64 -20.80
C LEU A 266 -6.86 -8.30 -20.67
N ARG A 267 -6.52 -7.01 -20.75
CA ARG A 267 -5.11 -6.56 -20.68
C ARG A 267 -4.47 -6.90 -19.34
N HIS A 268 -5.23 -6.75 -18.25
CA HIS A 268 -4.77 -7.09 -16.91
C HIS A 268 -4.48 -8.60 -16.80
N ASN A 269 -5.39 -9.46 -17.26
CA ASN A 269 -5.20 -10.91 -17.25
C ASN A 269 -4.02 -11.33 -18.13
N LEU A 270 -3.87 -10.74 -19.31
CA LEU A 270 -2.72 -11.02 -20.18
C LEU A 270 -1.41 -10.58 -19.53
N LEU A 271 -1.30 -9.36 -19.01
CA LEU A 271 -0.03 -8.87 -18.46
C LEU A 271 0.27 -9.46 -17.08
N VAL A 272 -0.65 -9.24 -16.14
CA VAL A 272 -0.48 -9.55 -14.72
C VAL A 272 -0.78 -11.01 -14.46
N GLY A 273 -1.85 -11.56 -15.06
CA GLY A 273 -2.22 -12.96 -14.91
C GLY A 273 -1.14 -13.90 -15.47
N THR A 274 -0.61 -13.63 -16.66
CA THR A 274 0.51 -14.41 -17.24
C THR A 274 1.74 -14.33 -16.36
N TYR A 275 2.14 -13.14 -15.91
CA TYR A 275 3.30 -12.97 -15.05
C TYR A 275 3.17 -13.69 -13.71
N ASN A 276 2.01 -13.58 -13.06
CA ASN A 276 1.78 -14.25 -11.78
C ASN A 276 1.69 -15.78 -11.93
N SER A 277 1.25 -16.29 -13.08
CA SER A 277 1.10 -17.74 -13.30
C SER A 277 2.39 -18.41 -13.79
N THR A 278 3.17 -17.72 -14.63
CA THR A 278 4.35 -18.31 -15.31
C THR A 278 5.68 -17.70 -14.89
N GLY A 279 5.67 -16.55 -14.19
CA GLY A 279 6.86 -15.74 -13.92
C GLY A 279 7.40 -14.98 -15.14
N GLN A 280 6.77 -15.13 -16.32
CA GLN A 280 7.21 -14.50 -17.57
C GLN A 280 6.29 -13.34 -17.96
N HIS A 281 6.87 -12.30 -18.56
CA HIS A 281 6.08 -11.21 -19.12
C HIS A 281 5.35 -11.68 -20.39
N TYR A 282 4.08 -11.32 -20.51
CA TYR A 282 3.31 -11.59 -21.73
C TYR A 282 3.95 -10.91 -22.95
N ARG A 283 4.19 -11.72 -23.98
CA ARG A 283 4.76 -11.30 -25.26
C ARG A 283 3.79 -11.70 -26.37
N GLY A 284 2.88 -10.79 -26.70
CA GLY A 284 1.85 -11.03 -27.70
C GLY A 284 1.04 -9.78 -27.98
N HIS A 285 0.06 -9.90 -28.87
CA HIS A 285 -0.83 -8.81 -29.22
C HIS A 285 -2.05 -8.77 -28.27
N PHE A 286 -2.65 -7.60 -28.05
CA PHE A 286 -3.83 -7.45 -27.16
C PHE A 286 -5.17 -7.68 -27.87
N SER A 287 -5.21 -7.61 -29.20
CA SER A 287 -6.41 -7.96 -29.95
C SER A 287 -6.59 -9.48 -29.99
N ILE A 288 -7.60 -9.96 -29.27
CA ILE A 288 -8.05 -11.37 -29.28
C ILE A 288 -8.28 -11.83 -30.72
N TRP A 289 -8.97 -11.01 -31.51
CA TRP A 289 -9.32 -11.33 -32.90
C TRP A 289 -8.07 -11.57 -33.76
N THR A 290 -7.06 -10.73 -33.59
CA THR A 290 -5.79 -10.84 -34.32
C THR A 290 -5.05 -12.11 -33.91
N MET A 291 -4.95 -12.40 -32.60
CA MET A 291 -4.28 -13.60 -32.10
C MET A 291 -4.98 -14.88 -32.58
N ASN A 292 -6.32 -14.92 -32.50
CA ASN A 292 -7.12 -16.05 -32.99
C ASN A 292 -6.93 -16.25 -34.51
N ARG A 293 -6.96 -15.17 -35.29
CA ARG A 293 -6.76 -15.23 -36.73
C ARG A 293 -5.38 -15.74 -37.12
N ILE A 294 -4.33 -15.30 -36.42
CA ILE A 294 -2.97 -15.81 -36.64
C ILE A 294 -2.91 -17.31 -36.35
N GLN A 295 -3.51 -17.77 -35.24
CA GLN A 295 -3.53 -19.19 -34.89
C GLN A 295 -4.27 -20.04 -35.95
N GLU A 296 -5.43 -19.58 -36.43
CA GLU A 296 -6.17 -20.26 -37.51
C GLU A 296 -5.35 -20.37 -38.80
N LEU A 297 -4.66 -19.30 -39.18
CA LEU A 297 -3.80 -19.28 -40.37
C LEU A 297 -2.62 -20.25 -40.20
N LEU A 298 -1.98 -20.27 -39.03
CA LEU A 298 -0.89 -21.21 -38.72
C LEU A 298 -1.36 -22.66 -38.76
N MET A 299 -2.58 -22.95 -38.27
CA MET A 299 -3.17 -24.28 -38.34
C MET A 299 -3.46 -24.69 -39.80
N THR A 300 -4.00 -23.76 -40.59
CA THR A 300 -4.32 -24.01 -42.02
C THR A 300 -3.07 -24.27 -42.84
N LEU A 301 -1.99 -23.53 -42.58
CA LEU A 301 -0.73 -23.59 -43.33
C LEU A 301 0.28 -24.56 -42.72
N LYS A 302 -0.11 -25.36 -41.72
CA LYS A 302 0.82 -26.21 -40.95
C LYS A 302 1.66 -27.12 -41.84
N ASP A 303 1.06 -27.70 -42.87
CA ASP A 303 1.72 -28.64 -43.79
C ASP A 303 2.64 -27.93 -44.80
N SER A 304 2.53 -26.60 -44.92
CA SER A 304 3.41 -25.78 -45.76
C SER A 304 4.70 -25.37 -45.06
N PHE A 305 4.81 -25.57 -43.74
CA PHE A 305 5.97 -25.21 -42.94
C PHE A 305 6.76 -26.45 -42.49
N SER A 306 8.07 -26.44 -42.67
CA SER A 306 8.96 -27.51 -42.19
C SER A 306 9.10 -27.55 -40.67
N LYS A 307 8.95 -26.39 -40.00
CA LYS A 307 8.92 -26.24 -38.53
C LYS A 307 7.97 -25.10 -38.14
N PRO A 308 6.65 -25.34 -38.05
CA PRO A 308 5.70 -24.29 -37.70
C PRO A 308 5.94 -23.78 -36.28
N ILE A 309 5.97 -22.45 -36.10
CA ILE A 309 6.00 -21.82 -34.78
C ILE A 309 4.63 -22.02 -34.12
N GLN A 310 4.61 -22.62 -32.94
CA GLN A 310 3.39 -22.69 -32.13
C GLN A 310 3.26 -21.43 -31.28
N LEU A 311 2.04 -20.87 -31.23
CA LEU A 311 1.70 -19.81 -30.29
C LEU A 311 1.53 -20.43 -28.90
N ASP A 312 2.64 -20.53 -28.16
CA ASP A 312 2.62 -21.03 -26.80
C ASP A 312 1.92 -20.04 -25.85
N GLY A 313 1.12 -20.56 -24.92
CA GLY A 313 0.38 -19.76 -23.93
C GLY A 313 -0.85 -19.00 -24.44
N TRP A 314 -1.31 -19.20 -25.69
CA TRP A 314 -2.57 -18.63 -26.20
C TRP A 314 -3.58 -19.73 -26.55
N VAL A 315 -4.83 -19.56 -26.10
CA VAL A 315 -5.93 -20.47 -26.41
C VAL A 315 -6.92 -19.74 -27.33
N ASN A 316 -7.03 -20.17 -28.59
CA ASN A 316 -8.02 -19.60 -29.52
C ASN A 316 -9.44 -19.98 -29.12
N GLY A 317 -10.15 -19.01 -28.55
CA GLY A 317 -11.55 -19.14 -28.14
C GLY A 317 -12.52 -19.47 -29.29
N ASN A 318 -12.20 -19.16 -30.55
CA ASN A 318 -13.03 -19.50 -31.71
C ASN A 318 -13.17 -21.01 -31.91
N MET A 319 -12.27 -21.81 -31.32
CA MET A 319 -12.27 -23.26 -31.38
C MET A 319 -13.17 -23.91 -30.31
N TYR A 320 -13.80 -23.11 -29.45
CA TYR A 320 -14.61 -23.58 -28.32
C TYR A 320 -16.04 -23.05 -28.41
N ILE A 321 -16.97 -23.76 -27.76
CA ILE A 321 -18.35 -23.32 -27.62
C ILE A 321 -18.39 -22.09 -26.71
N GLN A 322 -19.22 -21.10 -27.07
CA GLN A 322 -19.36 -19.89 -26.29
C GLN A 322 -19.94 -20.20 -24.89
N THR A 323 -19.26 -19.70 -23.85
CA THR A 323 -19.70 -19.86 -22.45
C THR A 323 -21.03 -19.14 -22.19
N LYS A 324 -21.79 -19.65 -21.23
CA LYS A 324 -22.98 -18.99 -20.68
C LYS A 324 -22.65 -17.97 -19.60
N GLU A 325 -21.40 -17.91 -19.15
CA GLU A 325 -20.93 -16.95 -18.16
C GLU A 325 -21.00 -15.52 -18.72
N VAL A 326 -21.49 -14.59 -17.90
CA VAL A 326 -21.60 -13.17 -18.25
C VAL A 326 -20.70 -12.38 -17.30
N ILE A 327 -19.90 -11.48 -17.86
CA ILE A 327 -19.01 -10.59 -17.10
C ILE A 327 -19.49 -9.15 -17.29
N GLY A 328 -19.55 -8.38 -16.19
CA GLY A 328 -19.98 -6.98 -16.18
C GLY A 328 -21.40 -6.83 -15.65
N ILE A 329 -22.31 -6.29 -16.49
CA ILE A 329 -23.71 -6.10 -16.09
C ILE A 329 -24.38 -7.48 -16.03
N LEU A 330 -24.77 -7.89 -14.83
CA LEU A 330 -25.37 -9.20 -14.57
C LEU A 330 -26.88 -9.19 -14.81
N PRO A 331 -27.45 -10.30 -15.29
CA PRO A 331 -28.90 -10.47 -15.34
C PRO A 331 -29.50 -10.43 -13.95
N ILE A 332 -30.69 -9.81 -13.82
CA ILE A 332 -31.42 -9.82 -12.56
C ILE A 332 -32.08 -11.21 -12.40
N PRO A 333 -31.93 -11.88 -11.24
CA PRO A 333 -32.59 -13.16 -11.00
C PRO A 333 -34.10 -13.09 -11.23
N ASN A 334 -34.68 -14.12 -11.86
CA ASN A 334 -36.10 -14.14 -12.20
C ASN A 334 -37.01 -13.92 -10.98
N GLU A 335 -36.64 -14.47 -9.82
CA GLU A 335 -37.39 -14.29 -8.56
C GLU A 335 -37.45 -12.82 -8.15
N VAL A 336 -36.30 -12.14 -8.12
CA VAL A 336 -36.20 -10.70 -7.82
C VAL A 336 -36.98 -9.90 -8.86
N ARG A 337 -36.89 -10.28 -10.14
CA ARG A 337 -37.61 -9.62 -11.22
C ARG A 337 -39.12 -9.69 -11.02
N ASN A 338 -39.64 -10.89 -10.77
CA ASN A 338 -41.07 -11.13 -10.57
C ASN A 338 -41.60 -10.46 -9.29
N LEU A 339 -40.84 -10.55 -8.18
CA LEU A 339 -41.20 -9.91 -6.90
C LEU A 339 -41.37 -8.39 -7.02
N ASN A 340 -40.57 -7.75 -7.88
CA ASN A 340 -40.60 -6.30 -8.08
C ASN A 340 -41.46 -5.88 -9.29
N GLY A 341 -42.24 -6.79 -9.89
CA GLY A 341 -43.11 -6.48 -11.03
C GLY A 341 -42.36 -6.03 -12.29
N MET A 342 -41.09 -6.43 -12.44
CA MET A 342 -40.29 -6.09 -13.61
C MET A 342 -40.62 -7.06 -14.76
N SER A 343 -40.94 -6.52 -15.94
CA SER A 343 -41.14 -7.34 -17.14
C SER A 343 -39.82 -7.95 -17.62
N SER A 344 -39.88 -9.02 -18.42
CA SER A 344 -38.70 -9.51 -19.13
C SER A 344 -38.34 -8.62 -20.31
N TYR A 345 -37.06 -8.57 -20.66
CA TYR A 345 -36.63 -7.82 -21.83
C TYR A 345 -37.17 -8.44 -23.13
N HIS A 346 -37.85 -7.65 -23.95
CA HIS A 346 -38.30 -8.04 -25.28
C HIS A 346 -37.63 -7.15 -26.33
N SER A 347 -36.74 -7.72 -27.14
CA SER A 347 -35.93 -6.97 -28.12
C SER A 347 -36.78 -6.11 -29.06
N THR A 348 -37.92 -6.63 -29.53
CA THR A 348 -38.83 -5.92 -30.45
C THR A 348 -39.52 -4.71 -29.82
N LEU A 349 -39.81 -4.73 -28.53
CA LEU A 349 -40.53 -3.67 -27.82
C LEU A 349 -39.59 -2.66 -27.16
N ASN A 350 -38.42 -3.12 -26.72
CA ASN A 350 -37.54 -2.35 -25.85
C ASN A 350 -36.33 -1.74 -26.58
N GLN A 351 -36.02 -2.08 -27.82
CA GLN A 351 -34.78 -1.65 -28.51
C GLN A 351 -34.63 -0.13 -28.64
N ASN A 352 -35.75 0.60 -28.82
CA ASN A 352 -35.76 2.06 -28.97
C ASN A 352 -35.83 2.82 -27.63
N GLN A 353 -35.88 2.13 -26.50
CA GLN A 353 -35.94 2.77 -25.19
C GLN A 353 -34.56 3.34 -24.80
N LYS A 354 -34.57 4.45 -24.05
CA LYS A 354 -33.37 5.18 -23.59
C LYS A 354 -32.32 4.30 -22.88
N TYR A 355 -32.74 3.20 -22.25
CA TYR A 355 -31.89 2.27 -21.50
C TYR A 355 -31.90 0.85 -22.06
N SER A 356 -32.25 0.68 -23.34
CA SER A 356 -32.42 -0.63 -23.99
C SER A 356 -31.20 -1.54 -23.87
N PHE A 357 -30.01 -0.98 -23.81
CA PHE A 357 -28.77 -1.74 -23.60
C PHE A 357 -28.70 -2.37 -22.21
N VAL A 358 -29.00 -1.62 -21.15
CA VAL A 358 -28.94 -2.13 -19.77
C VAL A 358 -30.06 -3.14 -19.55
N ALA A 359 -31.27 -2.79 -20.00
CA ALA A 359 -32.45 -3.65 -20.02
C ALA A 359 -32.15 -5.01 -20.65
N ARG A 360 -31.50 -5.02 -21.82
CA ARG A 360 -31.04 -6.25 -22.50
C ARG A 360 -30.06 -7.06 -21.65
N MET A 361 -29.07 -6.41 -21.03
CA MET A 361 -28.06 -7.09 -20.22
C MET A 361 -28.65 -7.64 -18.91
N GLN A 362 -29.62 -6.94 -18.31
CA GLN A 362 -30.29 -7.31 -17.07
C GLN A 362 -31.44 -8.29 -17.28
N ASN A 363 -31.87 -8.50 -18.53
CA ASN A 363 -33.04 -9.28 -18.91
C ASN A 363 -34.34 -8.74 -18.31
N THR A 364 -34.49 -7.41 -18.32
CA THR A 364 -35.63 -6.64 -17.82
C THR A 364 -36.11 -5.60 -18.81
#